data_AF-A0A2I2GAX8-F1
#
_entry.id   AF-A0A2I2GAX8-F1
#
_cell.length_a   1.000
_cell.length_b   1.000
_cell.length_c   1.000
_cell.angle_alpha   90.00
_cell.angle_beta   90.00
_cell.angle_gamma   90.00
#
_symmetry.space_group_name_H-M   'P 1'
#
loop_
_entity.id
_entity.type
_entity.pdbx_description
1 polymer ?
#
loop_
_entity_poly.entity_id
_entity_poly.type
_entity_poly.pdbx_seq_one_letter_code
_entity_poly.pdbx_strand_id
1 'polypeptide(L)'
;MTTITNTPTKRASIQQKQNAVRSRCLQNPRTFFTDAIPTVLIPPTIFTTLLLGLWTWKCFWIVVMQDKLLYIAWLPPFARSEQIADYEGQCGPVRWEGKQIRSLDGTKLTVCEGRMKSAVGSHVHGHSDATASLRDDLRNSDPTKPKKRVVICYFQGNGGSTPLRLPLLSDMLRTVTSATEDPSVEYIVTALSYRGYWTSSGRATQSGIELDAQAFLAWASRTYAGPDTDLRLVLWGHSLGSAIASTALATDLARRDGRESSVGAPISGLVMEAPTSSTKDMLISLYPQKWLPYRYLWPFLWNNWDSSRAMERMAKWRDECPGMEAEVEEDGDDEKTMAPGLGTVKPRRIHRSLPPILMLSAEKDEVIPPHAVDQLEADARRMGLVLERKDVAGAMHTEALVKVEGKRAVVNFLLSCT
;
A
#
# COMPACT_ATOMS: atom_id res chain seq x y z
N MET A 1 -95.01 -27.24 -69.51
CA MET A 1 -95.16 -28.54 -68.82
C MET A 1 -93.93 -28.73 -67.94
N THR A 2 -94.18 -28.70 -66.62
CA THR A 2 -93.54 -29.42 -65.49
C THR A 2 -92.28 -30.25 -65.82
N THR A 3 -91.23 -30.32 -64.99
CA THR A 3 -91.24 -30.73 -63.56
C THR A 3 -89.84 -30.62 -62.90
N ILE A 4 -89.81 -30.41 -61.56
CA ILE A 4 -88.86 -30.99 -60.53
C ILE A 4 -87.37 -30.53 -60.56
N THR A 5 -86.62 -30.20 -59.50
CA THR A 5 -86.74 -30.00 -58.03
C THR A 5 -85.43 -29.35 -57.55
N ASN A 6 -85.48 -28.60 -56.44
CA ASN A 6 -84.34 -27.99 -55.74
C ASN A 6 -83.33 -28.98 -55.13
N THR A 7 -82.03 -28.65 -55.19
CA THR A 7 -81.07 -28.63 -54.05
C THR A 7 -79.70 -28.09 -54.52
N PRO A 8 -79.06 -27.13 -53.83
CA PRO A 8 -77.69 -26.72 -54.11
C PRO A 8 -76.74 -27.22 -53.01
N THR A 9 -75.77 -28.05 -53.34
CA THR A 9 -74.73 -28.49 -52.40
C THR A 9 -73.32 -28.28 -52.95
N LYS A 10 -72.67 -27.24 -52.40
CA LYS A 10 -71.24 -27.12 -52.09
C LYS A 10 -70.24 -27.74 -53.08
N ARG A 11 -69.75 -26.92 -54.02
CA ARG A 11 -68.41 -27.11 -54.62
C ARG A 11 -67.70 -25.78 -54.85
N ALA A 12 -67.54 -25.01 -53.78
CA ALA A 12 -66.70 -23.80 -53.75
C ALA A 12 -66.13 -23.60 -52.35
N SER A 13 -65.13 -24.39 -51.95
CA SER A 13 -64.38 -24.09 -50.71
C SER A 13 -62.97 -24.68 -50.58
N ILE A 14 -62.44 -25.42 -51.57
CA ILE A 14 -61.12 -26.04 -51.43
C ILE A 14 -59.99 -25.20 -52.05
N GLN A 15 -60.28 -24.36 -53.05
CA GLN A 15 -59.24 -23.55 -53.72
C GLN A 15 -58.96 -22.20 -53.03
N GLN A 16 -59.87 -21.71 -52.19
CA GLN A 16 -59.67 -20.45 -51.44
C GLN A 16 -58.95 -20.65 -50.10
N LYS A 17 -58.87 -21.87 -49.56
CA LYS A 17 -58.10 -22.18 -48.35
C LYS A 17 -56.63 -22.51 -48.59
N GLN A 18 -56.24 -22.89 -49.82
CA GLN A 18 -54.82 -23.12 -50.14
C GLN A 18 -54.03 -21.83 -50.42
N ASN A 19 -54.70 -20.75 -50.83
CA ASN A 19 -54.05 -19.43 -50.99
C ASN A 19 -53.97 -18.62 -49.68
N ALA A 20 -54.72 -19.00 -48.64
CA ALA A 20 -54.64 -18.36 -47.32
C ALA A 20 -53.58 -18.98 -46.38
N VAL A 21 -53.06 -20.17 -46.73
CA VAL A 21 -52.01 -20.87 -45.96
C VAL A 21 -50.62 -20.65 -46.56
N ARG A 22 -50.52 -20.24 -47.83
CA ARG A 22 -49.24 -19.98 -48.52
C ARG A 22 -48.69 -18.55 -48.37
N SER A 23 -49.44 -17.64 -47.76
CA SER A 23 -49.06 -16.23 -47.56
C SER A 23 -48.70 -15.87 -46.11
N ARG A 24 -48.62 -16.87 -45.20
CA ARG A 24 -48.20 -16.67 -43.80
C ARG A 24 -46.91 -17.39 -43.43
N CYS A 25 -46.08 -17.73 -44.42
CA CYS A 25 -44.74 -18.23 -44.20
C CYS A 25 -43.78 -17.27 -44.90
N LEU A 26 -42.76 -16.78 -44.19
CA LEU A 26 -41.76 -15.78 -44.61
C LEU A 26 -42.12 -14.30 -44.41
N GLN A 27 -42.58 -13.94 -43.21
CA GLN A 27 -42.12 -12.68 -42.63
C GLN A 27 -41.53 -13.00 -41.27
N ASN A 28 -40.26 -13.37 -41.29
CA ASN A 28 -39.43 -13.43 -40.11
C ASN A 28 -38.87 -12.00 -39.96
N PRO A 29 -39.33 -11.16 -39.01
CA PRO A 29 -38.77 -9.83 -38.84
C PRO A 29 -37.47 -10.00 -38.04
N ARG A 30 -36.44 -10.53 -38.70
CA ARG A 30 -35.08 -10.61 -38.16
C ARG A 30 -34.14 -9.63 -38.87
N THR A 31 -34.64 -8.47 -39.29
CA THR A 31 -33.84 -7.42 -39.94
C THR A 31 -34.16 -6.03 -39.39
N PHE A 32 -34.23 -5.88 -38.07
CA PHE A 32 -34.59 -4.58 -37.45
C PHE A 32 -33.55 -3.45 -37.64
N PHE A 33 -32.40 -3.68 -38.30
CA PHE A 33 -31.35 -2.66 -38.43
C PHE A 33 -30.75 -2.44 -39.82
N THR A 34 -30.89 -3.37 -40.77
CA THR A 34 -30.15 -3.28 -42.06
C THR A 34 -30.98 -2.70 -43.21
N ASP A 35 -32.31 -2.75 -43.14
CA ASP A 35 -33.17 -2.32 -44.27
C ASP A 35 -33.20 -0.80 -44.47
N ALA A 36 -32.77 -0.03 -43.47
CA ALA A 36 -32.71 1.44 -43.50
C ALA A 36 -31.33 1.99 -43.91
N ILE A 37 -30.30 1.15 -44.07
CA ILE A 37 -28.92 1.58 -44.34
C ILE A 37 -28.55 1.21 -45.79
N PRO A 38 -28.10 2.17 -46.62
CA PRO A 38 -27.58 1.88 -47.95
C PRO A 38 -26.54 0.75 -47.91
N THR A 39 -26.58 -0.21 -48.84
CA THR A 39 -25.73 -1.43 -48.80
C THR A 39 -24.23 -1.12 -48.69
N VAL A 40 -23.78 -0.01 -49.28
CA VAL A 40 -22.39 0.49 -49.20
C VAL A 40 -21.99 0.90 -47.77
N LEU A 41 -22.95 1.35 -46.96
CA LEU A 41 -22.73 1.78 -45.58
C LEU A 41 -22.87 0.64 -44.57
N ILE A 42 -23.36 -0.54 -44.97
CA ILE A 42 -23.53 -1.69 -44.06
C ILE A 42 -22.19 -2.12 -43.45
N PRO A 43 -21.10 -2.40 -44.21
CA PRO A 43 -19.84 -2.81 -43.60
C PRO A 43 -19.24 -1.73 -42.68
N PRO A 44 -19.12 -0.45 -43.08
CA PRO A 44 -18.65 0.61 -42.18
C PRO A 44 -19.48 0.72 -40.91
N THR A 45 -20.81 0.60 -41.00
CA THR A 45 -21.69 0.66 -39.82
C THR A 45 -21.45 -0.53 -38.89
N ILE A 46 -21.32 -1.75 -39.42
CA ILE A 46 -21.04 -2.93 -38.60
C ILE A 46 -19.67 -2.79 -37.92
N PHE A 47 -18.62 -2.42 -38.65
CA PHE A 47 -17.28 -2.29 -38.07
C PHE A 47 -17.20 -1.17 -37.03
N THR A 48 -17.83 -0.02 -37.27
CA THR A 48 -17.83 1.10 -36.32
C THR A 48 -18.65 0.77 -35.06
N THR A 49 -19.85 0.20 -35.21
CA THR A 49 -20.70 -0.18 -34.07
C THR A 49 -20.06 -1.29 -33.24
N LEU A 50 -19.46 -2.30 -33.88
CA LEU A 50 -18.73 -3.36 -33.18
C LEU A 50 -17.50 -2.81 -32.44
N LEU A 51 -16.72 -1.94 -33.10
CA LEU A 51 -15.56 -1.29 -32.49
C LEU A 51 -15.97 -0.48 -31.26
N LEU A 52 -16.96 0.40 -31.39
CA LEU A 52 -17.44 1.24 -30.30
C LEU A 52 -18.08 0.40 -29.18
N GLY A 53 -18.85 -0.64 -29.54
CA GLY A 53 -19.47 -1.55 -28.58
C GLY A 53 -18.44 -2.31 -27.76
N LEU A 54 -17.46 -2.95 -28.41
CA LEU A 54 -16.38 -3.67 -27.73
C LEU A 54 -15.48 -2.74 -26.94
N TRP A 55 -15.18 -1.55 -27.47
CA TRP A 55 -14.38 -0.54 -26.78
C TRP A 55 -15.07 -0.06 -25.51
N THR A 56 -16.35 0.27 -25.59
CA THR A 56 -17.16 0.73 -24.44
C THR A 56 -17.32 -0.39 -23.41
N TRP A 57 -17.63 -1.61 -23.86
CA TRP A 57 -17.73 -2.79 -23.00
C TRP A 57 -16.43 -3.04 -22.23
N LYS A 58 -15.29 -2.95 -22.91
CA LYS A 58 -13.97 -3.13 -22.30
C LYS A 58 -13.66 -2.04 -21.27
N CYS A 59 -13.90 -0.77 -21.62
CA CYS A 59 -13.72 0.34 -20.68
C CYS A 59 -14.62 0.20 -19.46
N PHE A 60 -15.88 -0.16 -19.66
CA PHE A 60 -16.85 -0.41 -18.60
C PHE A 60 -16.33 -1.48 -17.62
N TRP A 61 -15.92 -2.65 -18.10
CA TRP A 61 -15.41 -3.70 -17.23
C TRP A 61 -14.12 -3.33 -16.52
N ILE A 62 -13.21 -2.61 -17.18
CA ILE A 62 -11.99 -2.12 -16.54
C ILE A 62 -12.33 -1.20 -15.39
N VAL A 63 -13.27 -0.25 -15.58
CA VAL A 63 -13.69 0.69 -14.54
C VAL A 63 -14.43 -0.02 -13.40
N VAL A 64 -15.30 -0.98 -13.69
CA VAL A 64 -16.09 -1.71 -12.68
C VAL A 64 -15.24 -2.70 -11.88
N MET A 65 -14.19 -3.28 -12.48
CA MET A 65 -13.34 -4.29 -11.82
C MET A 65 -12.01 -3.74 -11.30
N GLN A 66 -11.87 -2.41 -11.19
CA GLN A 66 -10.61 -1.77 -10.81
C GLN A 66 -9.99 -2.31 -9.53
N ASP A 67 -10.76 -2.50 -8.45
CA ASP A 67 -10.23 -3.00 -7.19
C ASP A 67 -9.55 -4.36 -7.37
N LYS A 68 -10.09 -5.23 -8.24
CA LYS A 68 -9.51 -6.55 -8.54
C LYS A 68 -8.32 -6.49 -9.49
N LEU A 69 -8.23 -5.43 -10.31
CA LEU A 69 -7.13 -5.20 -11.24
C LEU A 69 -5.94 -4.54 -10.54
N LEU A 70 -6.21 -3.57 -9.66
CA LEU A 70 -5.19 -2.83 -8.93
C LEU A 70 -4.63 -3.67 -7.77
N TYR A 71 -5.48 -4.37 -7.02
CA TYR A 71 -5.05 -5.21 -5.90
C TYR A 71 -5.13 -6.69 -6.27
N ILE A 72 -4.00 -7.24 -6.72
CA ILE A 72 -3.92 -8.60 -7.26
C ILE A 72 -3.61 -9.59 -6.15
N ALA A 73 -4.49 -9.64 -5.15
CA ALA A 73 -4.27 -10.46 -3.94
C ALA A 73 -4.36 -11.97 -4.14
N TRP A 74 -4.75 -12.43 -5.35
CA TRP A 74 -4.89 -13.84 -5.70
C TRP A 74 -3.69 -14.38 -6.50
N LEU A 75 -2.77 -13.52 -6.94
CA LEU A 75 -1.60 -13.89 -7.74
C LEU A 75 -0.33 -13.78 -6.89
N PRO A 76 0.61 -14.75 -6.94
CA PRO A 76 0.54 -16.01 -7.67
C PRO A 76 -0.57 -16.93 -7.15
N PRO A 77 -1.02 -17.92 -7.95
CA PRO A 77 -2.04 -18.86 -7.49
C PRO A 77 -1.66 -19.47 -6.15
N PHE A 78 -2.64 -19.66 -5.27
CA PHE A 78 -2.46 -20.17 -3.90
C PHE A 78 -1.72 -19.24 -2.93
N ALA A 79 -1.41 -17.98 -3.28
CA ALA A 79 -0.81 -17.02 -2.35
C ALA A 79 -1.61 -16.89 -1.02
N ARG A 80 -2.93 -17.02 -1.07
CA ARG A 80 -3.78 -16.98 0.15
C ARG A 80 -3.69 -18.24 1.02
N SER A 81 -3.21 -19.35 0.46
CA SER A 81 -3.06 -20.64 1.14
C SER A 81 -1.66 -20.87 1.69
N GLU A 82 -0.69 -20.01 1.35
CA GLU A 82 0.67 -20.08 1.87
C GLU A 82 0.69 -19.91 3.38
N GLN A 83 1.58 -20.64 4.04
CA GLN A 83 1.77 -20.61 5.48
C GLN A 83 3.15 -20.11 5.84
N ILE A 84 3.30 -19.54 7.04
CA ILE A 84 4.60 -19.13 7.56
C ILE A 84 5.57 -20.32 7.62
N ALA A 85 5.06 -21.51 7.96
CA ALA A 85 5.82 -22.76 8.06
C ALA A 85 6.50 -23.14 6.74
N ASP A 86 5.90 -22.82 5.58
CA ASP A 86 6.45 -23.15 4.26
C ASP A 86 7.81 -22.44 4.03
N TYR A 87 8.06 -21.34 4.73
CA TYR A 87 9.24 -20.48 4.57
C TYR A 87 10.20 -20.52 5.76
N GLU A 88 9.85 -21.22 6.86
CA GLU A 88 10.60 -21.17 8.13
C GLU A 88 12.07 -21.58 7.97
N GLY A 89 12.34 -22.60 7.14
CA GLY A 89 13.70 -23.08 6.87
C GLY A 89 14.65 -22.04 6.23
N GLN A 90 14.11 -21.04 5.52
CA GLN A 90 14.88 -19.95 4.91
C GLN A 90 15.00 -18.72 5.82
N CYS A 91 14.15 -18.63 6.84
CA CYS A 91 14.06 -17.48 7.73
C CYS A 91 15.05 -17.56 8.91
N GLY A 92 15.53 -18.76 9.26
CA GLY A 92 16.45 -18.98 10.38
C GLY A 92 17.63 -17.99 10.41
N PRO A 93 18.02 -17.45 11.58
CA PRO A 93 17.49 -17.70 12.92
C PRO A 93 16.30 -16.78 13.30
N VAL A 94 15.71 -16.05 12.34
CA VAL A 94 14.51 -15.25 12.59
C VAL A 94 13.30 -16.16 12.73
N ARG A 95 12.53 -15.96 13.80
CA ARG A 95 11.25 -16.63 14.03
C ARG A 95 10.11 -15.70 13.67
N TRP A 96 9.15 -16.24 12.92
CA TRP A 96 7.95 -15.51 12.49
C TRP A 96 6.71 -16.05 13.18
N GLU A 97 5.86 -15.14 13.64
CA GLU A 97 4.56 -15.44 14.24
C GLU A 97 3.46 -14.63 13.56
N GLY A 98 2.32 -15.27 13.28
CA GLY A 98 1.13 -14.59 12.77
C GLY A 98 0.26 -14.05 13.90
N LYS A 99 0.01 -12.75 13.90
CA LYS A 99 -0.86 -12.04 14.87
C LYS A 99 -2.10 -11.51 14.17
N GLN A 100 -3.24 -11.58 14.85
CA GLN A 100 -4.50 -11.03 14.34
C GLN A 100 -4.74 -9.65 14.96
N ILE A 101 -4.99 -8.65 14.13
CA ILE A 101 -5.36 -7.30 14.53
C ILE A 101 -6.68 -6.89 13.88
N ARG A 102 -7.21 -5.73 14.27
CA ARG A 102 -8.40 -5.14 13.65
C ARG A 102 -8.05 -3.79 13.07
N SER A 103 -8.52 -3.57 11.84
CA SER A 103 -8.54 -2.23 11.25
C SER A 103 -9.41 -1.27 12.07
N LEU A 104 -9.33 0.03 11.77
CA LEU A 104 -10.13 1.04 12.45
C LEU A 104 -11.64 0.87 12.20
N ASP A 105 -12.04 0.19 11.12
CA ASP A 105 -13.44 -0.19 10.84
C ASP A 105 -13.81 -1.61 11.31
N GLY A 106 -12.92 -2.27 12.07
CA GLY A 106 -13.16 -3.61 12.62
C GLY A 106 -12.80 -4.77 11.70
N THR A 107 -12.39 -4.52 10.44
CA THR A 107 -11.92 -5.55 9.50
C THR A 107 -10.79 -6.37 10.11
N LYS A 108 -10.84 -7.72 10.01
CA LYS A 108 -9.79 -8.60 10.55
C LYS A 108 -8.59 -8.58 9.61
N LEU A 109 -7.43 -8.27 10.18
CA LEU A 109 -6.15 -8.19 9.50
C LEU A 109 -5.15 -9.12 10.16
N THR A 110 -4.17 -9.55 9.39
CA THR A 110 -3.08 -10.40 9.89
C THR A 110 -1.75 -9.68 9.74
N VAL A 111 -0.93 -9.76 10.77
CA VAL A 111 0.42 -9.20 10.82
C VAL A 111 1.40 -10.35 11.09
N CYS A 112 2.47 -10.45 10.32
CA CYS A 112 3.58 -11.33 10.64
C CYS A 112 4.61 -10.56 11.48
N GLU A 113 4.93 -11.04 12.67
CA GLU A 113 6.00 -10.50 13.52
C GLU A 113 7.23 -11.39 13.41
N GLY A 114 8.38 -10.80 13.07
CA GLY A 114 9.67 -11.44 12.93
C GLY A 114 10.65 -10.94 13.99
N ARG A 115 11.25 -11.87 14.73
CA ARG A 115 12.28 -11.56 15.74
C ARG A 115 13.48 -12.49 15.63
N MET A 116 14.66 -11.98 15.95
CA MET A 116 15.84 -12.81 16.13
C MET A 116 15.62 -13.77 17.31
N LYS A 117 15.94 -15.05 17.13
CA LYS A 117 15.96 -16.00 18.26
C LYS A 117 17.03 -15.52 19.24
N SER A 118 16.63 -15.13 20.45
CA SER A 118 17.57 -14.74 21.49
C SER A 118 18.56 -15.89 21.71
N ALA A 119 19.86 -15.61 21.74
CA ALA A 119 20.94 -16.60 21.79
C ALA A 119 21.04 -17.36 23.14
N VAL A 120 19.98 -17.39 23.92
CA VAL A 120 19.90 -18.12 25.19
C VAL A 120 19.31 -19.50 24.91
N GLY A 121 20.18 -20.51 24.77
CA GLY A 121 19.76 -21.93 24.81
C GLY A 121 20.22 -22.85 23.68
N SER A 122 21.44 -22.73 23.15
CA SER A 122 22.05 -23.81 22.35
C SER A 122 23.52 -24.02 22.66
N HIS A 123 23.80 -24.32 23.94
CA HIS A 123 24.90 -25.20 24.32
C HIS A 123 24.33 -26.27 25.24
N VAL A 124 23.73 -27.31 24.65
CA VAL A 124 23.56 -28.59 25.35
C VAL A 124 24.80 -29.41 25.06
N HIS A 125 25.82 -29.25 25.89
CA HIS A 125 26.76 -30.32 26.20
C HIS A 125 26.52 -30.71 27.65
N GLY A 126 26.48 -32.02 27.88
CA GLY A 126 25.95 -32.63 29.08
C GLY A 126 26.72 -32.31 30.36
N HIS A 127 26.05 -32.71 31.44
CA HIS A 127 26.50 -32.83 32.84
C HIS A 127 26.28 -31.60 33.75
N SER A 128 25.26 -31.78 34.61
CA SER A 128 25.20 -31.43 36.04
C SER A 128 25.84 -30.12 36.49
N ASP A 129 25.01 -29.08 36.66
CA ASP A 129 24.72 -28.47 37.97
C ASP A 129 23.79 -27.27 37.78
N ALA A 130 22.49 -27.53 37.90
CA ALA A 130 21.45 -26.51 37.84
C ALA A 130 21.33 -25.87 39.23
N THR A 131 22.01 -24.74 39.45
CA THR A 131 21.62 -23.72 40.45
C THR A 131 22.43 -22.41 40.38
N ALA A 132 23.47 -22.29 39.56
CA ALA A 132 24.33 -21.10 39.55
C ALA A 132 24.13 -20.12 38.36
N SER A 133 23.49 -20.52 37.26
CA SER A 133 23.51 -19.74 36.00
C SER A 133 22.36 -18.73 35.80
N LEU A 134 21.38 -18.64 36.71
CA LEU A 134 20.31 -17.64 36.61
C LEU A 134 20.70 -16.24 37.13
N ARG A 135 21.95 -16.06 37.58
CA ARG A 135 22.44 -14.79 38.17
C ARG A 135 23.33 -13.95 37.27
N ASP A 136 23.77 -14.46 36.12
CA ASP A 136 24.79 -13.77 35.32
C ASP A 136 24.23 -12.93 34.16
N ASP A 137 23.05 -13.26 33.62
CA ASP A 137 22.43 -12.49 32.52
C ASP A 137 21.75 -11.19 32.97
N LEU A 138 21.56 -11.00 34.28
CA LEU A 138 21.10 -9.75 34.89
C LEU A 138 22.25 -8.80 35.24
N ARG A 139 23.51 -9.18 35.02
CA ARG A 139 24.68 -8.39 35.43
C ARG A 139 25.32 -7.54 34.33
N ASN A 140 24.93 -7.72 33.07
CA ASN A 140 25.61 -7.06 31.94
C ASN A 140 24.77 -6.00 31.19
N SER A 141 23.53 -5.75 31.62
CA SER A 141 22.79 -4.55 31.21
C SER A 141 22.94 -3.52 32.32
N ASP A 142 23.59 -2.39 32.02
CA ASP A 142 23.56 -1.21 32.89
C ASP A 142 22.08 -0.87 33.18
N PRO A 143 21.59 -1.01 34.42
CA PRO A 143 20.18 -0.82 34.77
C PRO A 143 19.71 0.63 34.58
N THR A 144 20.60 1.54 34.18
CA THR A 144 20.30 2.96 33.98
C THR A 144 19.98 3.34 32.54
N LYS A 145 20.22 2.47 31.54
CA LYS A 145 19.93 2.78 30.12
C LYS A 145 18.66 2.08 29.62
N PRO A 146 17.68 2.81 29.07
CA PRO A 146 16.48 2.21 28.50
C PRO A 146 16.84 1.35 27.29
N LYS A 147 16.16 0.21 27.14
CA LYS A 147 16.34 -0.66 25.97
C LYS A 147 15.77 0.05 24.74
N LYS A 148 16.58 0.22 23.71
CA LYS A 148 16.11 0.79 22.45
C LYS A 148 15.44 -0.30 21.63
N ARG A 149 14.23 -0.02 21.14
CA ARG A 149 13.49 -0.97 20.29
C ARG A 149 13.08 -0.29 19.01
N VAL A 150 13.49 -0.88 17.89
CA VAL A 150 13.18 -0.39 16.55
C VAL A 150 12.25 -1.38 15.88
N VAL A 151 11.01 -0.96 15.66
CA VAL A 151 10.00 -1.77 14.99
C VAL A 151 9.87 -1.30 13.54
N ILE A 152 10.28 -2.16 12.63
CA ILE A 152 10.19 -1.95 11.20
C ILE A 152 8.79 -2.41 10.75
N CYS A 153 7.93 -1.44 10.47
CA CYS A 153 6.57 -1.63 9.97
C CYS A 153 6.61 -1.78 8.44
N TYR A 154 6.64 -3.02 7.96
CA TYR A 154 6.70 -3.37 6.55
C TYR A 154 5.31 -3.39 5.88
N PHE A 155 5.27 -2.74 4.73
CA PHE A 155 4.11 -2.53 3.87
C PHE A 155 4.39 -3.18 2.52
N GLN A 156 3.77 -4.33 2.27
CA GLN A 156 4.07 -5.14 1.08
C GLN A 156 3.59 -4.49 -0.22
N GLY A 157 4.26 -4.85 -1.32
CA GLY A 157 3.82 -4.49 -2.66
C GLY A 157 2.59 -5.25 -3.13
N ASN A 158 2.21 -4.99 -4.38
CA ASN A 158 1.11 -5.69 -5.03
C ASN A 158 1.49 -7.15 -5.36
N GLY A 159 0.51 -8.04 -5.35
CA GLY A 159 0.71 -9.48 -5.56
C GLY A 159 1.51 -10.16 -4.45
N GLY A 160 1.43 -11.49 -4.41
CA GLY A 160 2.06 -12.30 -3.38
C GLY A 160 1.28 -12.35 -2.07
N SER A 161 1.81 -13.14 -1.16
CA SER A 161 1.40 -13.18 0.24
C SER A 161 2.47 -12.56 1.13
N THR A 162 2.12 -12.29 2.38
CA THR A 162 3.09 -11.86 3.39
C THR A 162 4.14 -12.97 3.67
N PRO A 163 3.78 -14.26 3.84
CA PRO A 163 4.73 -15.37 3.94
C PRO A 163 5.85 -15.38 2.88
N LEU A 164 5.50 -15.11 1.61
CA LEU A 164 6.46 -15.08 0.51
C LEU A 164 7.58 -14.03 0.71
N ARG A 165 7.35 -12.98 1.50
CA ARG A 165 8.33 -11.92 1.76
C ARG A 165 9.23 -12.21 2.96
N LEU A 166 8.86 -13.18 3.81
CA LEU A 166 9.55 -13.43 5.08
C LEU A 166 11.03 -13.81 4.92
N PRO A 167 11.47 -14.59 3.91
CA PRO A 167 12.89 -14.89 3.74
C PRO A 167 13.73 -13.62 3.52
N LEU A 168 13.26 -12.71 2.66
CA LEU A 168 13.94 -11.44 2.38
C LEU A 168 13.99 -10.53 3.62
N LEU A 169 12.86 -10.41 4.32
CA LEU A 169 12.77 -9.63 5.57
C LEU A 169 13.64 -10.22 6.68
N SER A 170 13.74 -11.54 6.75
CA SER A 170 14.62 -12.24 7.72
C SER A 170 16.07 -11.92 7.45
N ASP A 171 16.47 -11.93 6.18
CA ASP A 171 17.84 -11.62 5.78
C ASP A 171 18.22 -10.17 6.10
N MET A 172 17.30 -9.23 5.88
CA MET A 172 17.48 -7.84 6.30
C MET A 172 17.62 -7.74 7.82
N LEU A 173 16.71 -8.38 8.58
CA LEU A 173 16.74 -8.35 10.05
C LEU A 173 18.03 -8.94 10.62
N ARG A 174 18.51 -10.06 10.07
CA ARG A 174 19.83 -10.63 10.42
C ARG A 174 20.93 -9.61 10.18
N THR A 175 20.96 -9.00 8.99
CA THR A 175 22.04 -8.10 8.58
C THR A 175 22.10 -6.85 9.46
N VAL A 176 20.95 -6.20 9.72
CA VAL A 176 20.92 -5.00 10.59
C VAL A 176 21.26 -5.35 12.04
N THR A 177 20.82 -6.50 12.54
CA THR A 177 21.13 -6.95 13.90
C THR A 177 22.61 -7.33 14.05
N SER A 178 23.24 -7.90 13.01
CA SER A 178 24.69 -8.17 13.03
C SER A 178 25.55 -6.92 12.83
N ALA A 179 25.02 -5.89 12.18
CA ALA A 179 25.71 -4.63 11.96
C ALA A 179 25.55 -3.62 13.11
N THR A 180 24.62 -3.85 14.05
CA THR A 180 24.44 -2.97 15.20
C THR A 180 25.58 -3.13 16.19
N GLU A 181 26.23 -2.02 16.55
CA GLU A 181 27.31 -2.02 17.55
C GLU A 181 26.76 -1.99 18.97
N ASP A 182 25.58 -1.39 19.18
CA ASP A 182 24.93 -1.29 20.48
C ASP A 182 24.04 -2.53 20.75
N PRO A 183 24.42 -3.40 21.69
CA PRO A 183 23.66 -4.61 22.01
C PRO A 183 22.34 -4.33 22.73
N SER A 184 22.08 -3.09 23.15
CA SER A 184 20.81 -2.68 23.76
C SER A 184 19.71 -2.39 22.74
N VAL A 185 20.04 -2.34 21.44
CA VAL A 185 19.10 -2.10 20.35
C VAL A 185 18.49 -3.42 19.87
N GLU A 186 17.18 -3.57 20.05
CA GLU A 186 16.40 -4.68 19.50
C GLU A 186 15.68 -4.25 18.21
N TYR A 187 15.95 -4.93 17.10
CA TYR A 187 15.18 -4.79 15.87
C TYR A 187 14.07 -5.85 15.78
N ILE A 188 12.87 -5.41 15.42
CA ILE A 188 11.70 -6.27 15.19
C ILE A 188 11.12 -5.89 13.83
N VAL A 189 10.80 -6.87 12.99
CA VAL A 189 10.07 -6.61 11.74
C VAL A 189 8.62 -7.03 11.90
N THR A 190 7.70 -6.16 11.53
CA THR A 190 6.26 -6.47 11.48
C THR A 190 5.76 -6.22 10.07
N ALA A 191 5.16 -7.23 9.44
CA ALA A 191 4.68 -7.15 8.07
C ALA A 191 3.16 -7.23 8.03
N LEU A 192 2.51 -6.17 7.55
CA LEU A 192 1.05 -6.10 7.47
C LEU A 192 0.53 -6.78 6.19
N SER A 193 -0.34 -7.77 6.36
CA SER A 193 -1.27 -8.17 5.31
C SER A 193 -2.49 -7.25 5.36
N TYR A 194 -2.66 -6.39 4.36
CA TYR A 194 -3.84 -5.53 4.28
C TYR A 194 -5.12 -6.34 4.03
N ARG A 195 -6.28 -5.70 4.21
CA ARG A 195 -7.57 -6.28 3.84
C ARG A 195 -7.55 -6.80 2.40
N GLY A 196 -8.15 -7.95 2.20
CA GLY A 196 -8.15 -8.61 0.90
C GLY A 196 -6.86 -9.33 0.50
N TYR A 197 -5.75 -9.24 1.26
CA TYR A 197 -4.52 -10.03 1.03
C TYR A 197 -4.39 -11.20 2.01
N TRP A 198 -3.65 -12.23 1.60
CA TRP A 198 -3.31 -13.43 2.38
C TRP A 198 -4.48 -13.95 3.24
N THR A 199 -4.34 -13.99 4.57
CA THR A 199 -5.37 -14.45 5.52
C THR A 199 -6.27 -13.31 6.03
N SER A 200 -6.01 -12.08 5.62
CA SER A 200 -6.83 -10.92 5.98
C SER A 200 -8.16 -10.92 5.24
N SER A 201 -9.19 -10.43 5.93
CA SER A 201 -10.57 -10.38 5.44
C SER A 201 -10.87 -9.09 4.65
N GLY A 202 -12.08 -8.95 4.12
CA GLY A 202 -12.54 -7.72 3.47
C GLY A 202 -12.09 -7.55 2.02
N ARG A 203 -12.52 -6.43 1.41
CA ARG A 203 -12.17 -6.04 0.03
C ARG A 203 -11.13 -4.93 0.06
N ALA A 204 -10.08 -5.07 -0.75
CA ALA A 204 -9.04 -4.06 -0.90
C ALA A 204 -9.61 -2.80 -1.60
N THR A 205 -9.61 -1.70 -0.87
CA THR A 205 -9.88 -0.33 -1.35
C THR A 205 -8.87 0.60 -0.68
N GLN A 206 -8.56 1.74 -1.28
CA GLN A 206 -7.59 2.70 -0.75
C GLN A 206 -8.03 3.18 0.62
N SER A 207 -9.27 3.65 0.75
CA SER A 207 -9.82 4.11 2.03
C SER A 207 -9.73 3.03 3.12
N GLY A 208 -9.99 1.77 2.76
CA GLY A 208 -9.87 0.67 3.70
C GLY A 208 -8.41 0.38 4.10
N ILE A 209 -7.49 0.37 3.13
CA ILE A 209 -6.07 0.13 3.38
C ILE A 209 -5.46 1.27 4.20
N GLU A 210 -5.89 2.52 4.01
CA GLU A 210 -5.49 3.64 4.85
C GLU A 210 -5.91 3.44 6.31
N LEU A 211 -7.12 2.92 6.56
CA LEU A 211 -7.55 2.53 7.92
C LEU A 211 -6.72 1.37 8.48
N ASP A 212 -6.39 0.38 7.64
CA ASP A 212 -5.56 -0.77 8.02
C ASP A 212 -4.17 -0.33 8.47
N ALA A 213 -3.53 0.53 7.67
CA ALA A 213 -2.19 1.04 7.95
C ALA A 213 -2.15 1.81 9.27
N GLN A 214 -3.15 2.66 9.53
CA GLN A 214 -3.21 3.41 10.78
C GLN A 214 -3.50 2.52 12.01
N ALA A 215 -4.38 1.53 11.87
CA ALA A 215 -4.61 0.55 12.93
C ALA A 215 -3.34 -0.26 13.24
N PHE A 216 -2.57 -0.60 12.21
CA PHE A 216 -1.31 -1.30 12.33
C PHE A 216 -0.25 -0.48 13.07
N LEU A 217 -0.08 0.81 12.74
CA LEU A 217 0.85 1.69 13.47
C LEU A 217 0.45 1.88 14.95
N ALA A 218 -0.85 2.03 15.21
CA ALA A 218 -1.38 2.11 16.57
C ALA A 218 -1.22 0.78 17.34
N TRP A 219 -1.34 -0.35 16.66
CA TRP A 219 -1.07 -1.67 17.23
C TRP A 219 0.41 -1.84 17.56
N ALA A 220 1.32 -1.50 16.65
CA ALA A 220 2.77 -1.59 16.86
C ALA A 220 3.20 -0.70 18.03
N SER A 221 2.76 0.56 18.05
CA SER A 221 3.03 1.50 19.16
C SER A 221 2.61 0.92 20.51
N ARG A 222 1.40 0.36 20.61
CA ARG A 222 0.88 -0.20 21.87
C ARG A 222 1.52 -1.53 22.27
N THR A 223 1.85 -2.37 21.29
CA THR A 223 2.36 -3.73 21.54
C THR A 223 3.79 -3.72 22.04
N TYR A 224 4.60 -2.77 21.58
CA TYR A 224 6.03 -2.74 21.88
C TYR A 224 6.45 -1.64 22.86
N ALA A 225 5.51 -0.80 23.29
CA ALA A 225 5.76 0.19 24.33
C ALA A 225 6.06 -0.48 25.68
N GLY A 226 6.90 0.16 26.49
CA GLY A 226 7.22 -0.28 27.85
C GLY A 226 7.85 0.84 28.66
N PRO A 227 7.82 0.79 30.00
CA PRO A 227 8.35 1.84 30.87
C PRO A 227 9.82 2.17 30.62
N ASP A 228 10.63 1.15 30.31
CA ASP A 228 12.09 1.27 30.09
C ASP A 228 12.47 1.01 28.62
N THR A 229 11.58 1.35 27.68
CA THR A 229 11.78 1.10 26.24
C THR A 229 11.68 2.40 25.44
N ASP A 230 12.78 2.82 24.82
CA ASP A 230 12.74 3.86 23.77
C ASP A 230 12.28 3.18 22.47
N LEU A 231 10.98 3.29 22.20
CA LEU A 231 10.35 2.67 21.03
C LEU A 231 10.38 3.62 19.83
N ARG A 232 11.01 3.19 18.74
CA ARG A 232 11.03 3.87 17.44
C ARG A 232 10.36 3.00 16.38
N LEU A 233 9.54 3.63 15.55
CA LEU A 233 8.96 2.97 14.37
C LEU A 233 9.70 3.41 13.11
N VAL A 234 10.01 2.47 12.22
CA VAL A 234 10.47 2.77 10.87
C VAL A 234 9.45 2.20 9.90
N LEU A 235 8.93 3.03 9.00
CA LEU A 235 8.02 2.56 7.97
C LEU A 235 8.83 2.10 6.77
N TRP A 236 8.48 0.95 6.20
CA TRP A 236 9.12 0.48 4.99
C TRP A 236 8.08 -0.06 4.02
N GLY A 237 7.93 0.61 2.87
CA GLY A 237 7.09 0.17 1.78
C GLY A 237 7.88 -0.34 0.59
N HIS A 238 7.33 -1.34 -0.11
CA HIS A 238 7.82 -1.81 -1.40
C HIS A 238 6.76 -1.59 -2.49
N SER A 239 7.12 -0.94 -3.60
CA SER A 239 6.22 -0.70 -4.74
C SER A 239 4.95 0.03 -4.29
N LEU A 240 3.75 -0.54 -4.52
CA LEU A 240 2.49 -0.03 -3.94
C LEU A 240 2.57 0.25 -2.43
N GLY A 241 3.31 -0.59 -1.70
CA GLY A 241 3.56 -0.43 -0.28
C GLY A 241 4.26 0.89 0.07
N SER A 242 5.08 1.45 -0.82
CA SER A 242 5.74 2.76 -0.64
C SER A 242 4.72 3.91 -0.62
N ALA A 243 3.70 3.83 -1.48
CA ALA A 243 2.61 4.79 -1.48
C ALA A 243 1.72 4.65 -0.23
N ILE A 244 1.50 3.42 0.23
CA ILE A 244 0.77 3.15 1.48
C ILE A 244 1.55 3.68 2.69
N ALA A 245 2.84 3.40 2.78
CA ALA A 245 3.71 3.81 3.88
C ALA A 245 3.85 5.34 3.97
N SER A 246 4.12 6.01 2.85
CA SER A 246 4.17 7.47 2.79
C SER A 246 2.82 8.10 3.14
N THR A 247 1.72 7.55 2.64
CA THR A 247 0.38 8.02 3.00
C THR A 247 0.10 7.83 4.49
N ALA A 248 0.52 6.70 5.07
CA ALA A 248 0.34 6.40 6.48
C ALA A 248 1.14 7.35 7.38
N LEU A 249 2.40 7.66 7.04
CA LEU A 249 3.20 8.64 7.78
C LEU A 249 2.54 10.02 7.76
N ALA A 250 2.18 10.52 6.59
CA ALA A 250 1.53 11.83 6.48
C ALA A 250 0.20 11.91 7.27
N THR A 251 -0.58 10.83 7.27
CA THR A 251 -1.82 10.75 8.06
C THR A 251 -1.54 10.66 9.57
N ASP A 252 -0.50 9.94 9.99
CA ASP A 252 -0.09 9.84 11.39
C ASP A 252 0.37 11.21 11.92
N LEU A 253 1.20 11.93 11.18
CA LEU A 253 1.65 13.29 11.49
C LEU A 253 0.46 14.24 11.70
N ALA A 254 -0.48 14.25 10.74
CA ALA A 254 -1.68 15.09 10.84
C ALA A 254 -2.58 14.74 12.05
N ARG A 255 -2.57 13.48 12.52
CA ARG A 255 -3.35 13.06 13.70
C ARG A 255 -2.69 13.44 15.02
N ARG A 256 -1.36 13.54 15.07
CA ARG A 256 -0.61 13.97 16.27
C ARG A 256 -0.86 15.43 16.61
N ASP A 257 -1.19 16.27 15.64
CA ASP A 257 -1.52 17.68 15.88
C ASP A 257 -2.87 17.88 16.58
N GLY A 258 -3.80 16.92 16.43
CA GLY A 258 -5.17 17.05 16.91
C GLY A 258 -5.46 16.38 18.27
N ARG A 259 -4.46 15.72 18.87
CA ARG A 259 -4.58 15.01 20.16
C ARG A 259 -3.32 15.30 20.97
N GLU A 260 -3.44 15.45 22.29
CA GLU A 260 -2.30 15.53 23.21
C GLU A 260 -1.22 14.53 22.78
N SER A 261 0.02 15.03 22.68
CA SER A 261 1.20 14.49 22.00
C SER A 261 1.71 13.10 22.45
N SER A 262 0.87 12.25 23.06
CA SER A 262 1.27 11.08 23.84
C SER A 262 0.83 9.71 23.28
N VAL A 263 0.06 9.63 22.20
CA VAL A 263 -0.65 8.36 21.86
C VAL A 263 0.10 7.43 20.89
N GLY A 264 1.26 7.80 20.36
CA GLY A 264 1.98 6.96 19.37
C GLY A 264 3.50 7.08 19.43
N ALA A 265 4.19 5.95 19.27
CA ALA A 265 5.64 5.91 19.21
C ALA A 265 6.15 6.75 18.03
N PRO A 266 7.24 7.53 18.18
CA PRO A 266 7.77 8.35 17.10
C PRO A 266 8.18 7.50 15.90
N ILE A 267 7.81 7.95 14.70
CA ILE A 267 8.31 7.39 13.45
C ILE A 267 9.65 8.05 13.15
N SER A 268 10.73 7.27 13.13
CA SER A 268 12.10 7.77 12.95
C SER A 268 12.62 7.68 11.52
N GLY A 269 11.92 6.98 10.62
CA GLY A 269 12.34 6.87 9.21
C GLY A 269 11.26 6.31 8.29
N LEU A 270 11.41 6.60 6.99
CA LEU A 270 10.59 6.04 5.91
C LEU A 270 11.50 5.47 4.81
N VAL A 271 11.44 4.16 4.58
CA VAL A 271 12.06 3.47 3.44
C VAL A 271 11.02 3.27 2.34
N MET A 272 11.33 3.78 1.15
CA MET A 272 10.52 3.66 -0.05
C MET A 272 11.30 2.85 -1.09
N GLU A 273 11.02 1.55 -1.15
CA GLU A 273 11.64 0.62 -2.10
C GLU A 273 10.81 0.54 -3.38
N ALA A 274 11.48 0.63 -4.54
CA ALA A 274 10.88 0.69 -5.87
C ALA A 274 9.63 1.61 -5.92
N PRO A 275 9.72 2.87 -5.47
CA PRO A 275 8.55 3.71 -5.26
C PRO A 275 7.90 4.14 -6.56
N THR A 276 6.60 4.37 -6.50
CA THR A 276 5.83 4.94 -7.60
C THR A 276 5.47 6.39 -7.26
N SER A 277 5.40 7.28 -8.26
CA SER A 277 4.97 8.66 -8.05
C SER A 277 3.45 8.70 -7.80
N SER A 278 2.67 8.22 -8.76
CA SER A 278 1.21 8.16 -8.69
C SER A 278 0.62 6.98 -9.46
N THR A 279 -0.59 6.58 -9.08
CA THR A 279 -1.35 5.53 -9.80
C THR A 279 -1.64 5.93 -11.24
N LYS A 280 -1.85 7.23 -11.48
CA LYS A 280 -2.04 7.80 -12.83
C LYS A 280 -0.80 7.59 -13.69
N ASP A 281 0.38 7.92 -13.18
CA ASP A 281 1.63 7.79 -13.94
C ASP A 281 1.97 6.33 -14.22
N MET A 282 1.68 5.46 -13.25
CA MET A 282 1.77 4.01 -13.43
C MET A 282 0.85 3.53 -14.57
N LEU A 283 -0.42 3.94 -14.57
CA LEU A 283 -1.37 3.58 -15.63
C LEU A 283 -0.90 4.06 -17.01
N ILE A 284 -0.41 5.29 -17.09
CA ILE A 284 0.13 5.86 -18.33
C ILE A 284 1.34 5.09 -18.84
N SER A 285 2.18 4.60 -17.93
CA SER A 285 3.44 3.91 -18.25
C SER A 285 3.21 2.46 -18.65
N LEU A 286 2.26 1.76 -17.99
CA LEU A 286 1.86 0.41 -18.35
C LEU A 286 1.10 0.36 -19.69
N TYR A 287 0.40 1.45 -20.05
CA TYR A 287 -0.38 1.53 -21.29
C TYR A 287 0.00 2.76 -22.13
N PRO A 288 1.22 2.80 -22.70
CA PRO A 288 1.73 3.99 -23.39
C PRO A 288 1.00 4.26 -24.71
N GLN A 289 0.36 3.25 -25.32
CA GLN A 289 -0.27 3.37 -26.63
C GLN A 289 -1.43 4.37 -26.61
N LYS A 290 -1.26 5.50 -27.33
CA LYS A 290 -2.25 6.60 -27.39
C LYS A 290 -3.56 6.22 -28.07
N TRP A 291 -3.59 5.14 -28.84
CA TRP A 291 -4.81 4.65 -29.48
C TRP A 291 -5.63 3.70 -28.58
N LEU A 292 -5.09 3.29 -27.43
CA LEU A 292 -5.81 2.48 -26.46
C LEU A 292 -6.47 3.39 -25.40
N PRO A 293 -7.66 3.03 -24.89
CA PRO A 293 -8.39 3.87 -23.95
C PRO A 293 -7.73 3.98 -22.58
N TYR A 294 -6.91 2.99 -22.18
CA TYR A 294 -6.55 2.75 -20.79
C TYR A 294 -5.88 3.94 -20.12
N ARG A 295 -4.92 4.59 -20.81
CA ARG A 295 -4.23 5.77 -20.29
C ARG A 295 -5.15 6.96 -20.07
N TYR A 296 -6.34 6.99 -20.69
CA TYR A 296 -7.34 8.03 -20.54
C TYR A 296 -8.42 7.67 -19.52
N LEU A 297 -8.42 6.45 -18.99
CA LEU A 297 -9.37 6.02 -17.95
C LEU A 297 -8.96 6.50 -16.54
N TRP A 298 -7.80 7.17 -16.40
CA TRP A 298 -7.32 7.67 -15.12
C TRP A 298 -8.34 8.54 -14.33
N PRO A 299 -9.24 9.36 -14.95
CA PRO A 299 -10.23 10.14 -14.19
C PRO A 299 -11.28 9.26 -13.49
N PHE A 300 -11.43 8.02 -13.94
CA PHE A 300 -12.36 7.05 -13.35
C PHE A 300 -11.70 6.17 -12.30
N LEU A 301 -10.44 6.44 -11.92
CA LEU A 301 -9.74 5.66 -10.91
C LEU A 301 -10.44 5.73 -9.55
N TRP A 302 -10.86 4.59 -9.01
CA TRP A 302 -11.46 4.53 -7.67
C TRP A 302 -10.41 4.67 -6.55
N ASN A 303 -9.18 4.29 -6.86
CA ASN A 303 -8.03 4.33 -5.96
C ASN A 303 -6.93 5.14 -6.65
N ASN A 304 -6.41 6.15 -5.97
CA ASN A 304 -5.44 7.09 -6.47
C ASN A 304 -4.33 7.29 -5.42
N TRP A 305 -3.50 6.26 -5.28
CA TRP A 305 -2.27 6.34 -4.50
C TRP A 305 -1.32 7.33 -5.15
N ASP A 306 -0.82 8.27 -4.36
CA ASP A 306 0.04 9.38 -4.81
C ASP A 306 1.07 9.70 -3.72
N SER A 307 2.30 9.27 -3.94
CA SER A 307 3.42 9.49 -3.01
C SER A 307 3.88 10.94 -3.01
N SER A 308 3.83 11.64 -4.14
CA SER A 308 4.16 13.07 -4.22
C SER A 308 3.19 13.89 -3.36
N ARG A 309 1.90 13.59 -3.42
CA ARG A 309 0.88 14.22 -2.56
C ARG A 309 1.06 13.83 -1.09
N ALA A 310 1.49 12.61 -0.78
CA ALA A 310 1.83 12.24 0.59
C ALA A 310 2.99 13.09 1.12
N MET A 311 4.06 13.26 0.34
CA MET A 311 5.20 14.13 0.67
C MET A 311 4.79 15.60 0.81
N GLU A 312 3.90 16.10 -0.04
CA GLU A 312 3.35 17.45 0.07
C GLU A 312 2.63 17.66 1.40
N ARG A 313 1.82 16.68 1.83
CA ARG A 313 1.16 16.74 3.15
C ARG A 313 2.17 16.72 4.30
N MET A 314 3.26 15.96 4.19
CA MET A 314 4.33 15.96 5.20
C MET A 314 5.02 17.33 5.26
N ALA A 315 5.38 17.90 4.10
CA ALA A 315 6.00 19.22 4.02
C ALA A 315 5.09 20.30 4.58
N LYS A 316 3.80 20.27 4.22
CA LYS A 316 2.79 21.18 4.77
C LYS A 316 2.69 21.06 6.28
N TRP A 317 2.63 19.84 6.82
CA TRP A 317 2.62 19.61 8.27
C TRP A 317 3.89 20.14 8.96
N ARG A 318 5.06 20.00 8.35
CA ARG A 318 6.33 20.55 8.87
C ARG A 318 6.31 22.07 8.92
N ASP A 319 5.76 22.69 7.87
CA ASP A 319 5.78 24.14 7.67
C ASP A 319 4.64 24.86 8.41
N GLU A 320 3.56 24.15 8.74
CA GLU A 320 2.48 24.64 9.60
C GLU A 320 2.94 24.69 11.07
N CYS A 321 3.15 25.90 11.60
CA CYS A 321 3.41 26.12 13.04
C CYS A 321 2.10 26.00 13.84
N PRO A 322 2.01 25.12 14.85
CA PRO A 322 0.96 25.21 15.85
C PRO A 322 1.30 26.39 16.77
N GLY A 323 0.41 27.36 16.86
CA GLY A 323 0.22 28.23 18.03
C GLY A 323 1.42 29.03 18.55
N MET A 324 1.35 30.35 18.38
CA MET A 324 1.97 31.32 19.26
C MET A 324 1.39 31.14 20.69
N GLU A 325 2.01 30.32 21.52
CA GLU A 325 1.79 30.40 22.97
C GLU A 325 2.60 31.60 23.46
N ALA A 326 1.90 32.69 23.76
CA ALA A 326 2.48 33.80 24.51
C ALA A 326 2.73 33.30 25.93
N GLU A 327 3.98 32.97 26.24
CA GLU A 327 4.42 32.84 27.62
C GLU A 327 4.17 34.19 28.31
N VAL A 328 3.23 34.22 29.24
CA VAL A 328 3.12 35.28 30.23
C VAL A 328 4.16 34.94 31.28
N GLU A 329 5.34 35.57 31.21
CA GLU A 329 6.21 35.66 32.38
C GLU A 329 5.48 36.50 33.44
N GLU A 330 5.02 35.86 34.51
CA GLU A 330 4.82 36.55 35.78
C GLU A 330 6.20 36.92 36.31
N ASP A 331 6.69 38.08 35.89
CA ASP A 331 7.88 38.67 36.48
C ASP A 331 7.47 39.25 37.84
N GLY A 332 8.03 38.67 38.89
CA GLY A 332 7.86 39.11 40.26
C GLY A 332 8.43 40.52 40.43
N ASP A 333 7.63 41.35 41.10
CA ASP A 333 8.02 42.46 41.96
C ASP A 333 9.33 43.19 41.61
N ASP A 334 9.23 44.33 40.90
CA ASP A 334 9.92 45.54 41.35
C ASP A 334 9.38 46.82 40.67
N GLU A 335 8.93 47.72 41.54
CA GLU A 335 8.36 49.03 41.24
C GLU A 335 9.46 50.04 40.88
N LYS A 336 9.56 50.48 39.61
CA LYS A 336 9.66 51.91 39.19
C LYS A 336 10.10 52.13 37.75
N THR A 337 9.38 53.06 37.12
CA THR A 337 9.76 53.96 36.00
C THR A 337 9.14 53.62 34.65
N MET A 338 8.15 54.43 34.30
CA MET A 338 7.37 54.44 33.06
C MET A 338 8.20 54.88 31.84
N ALA A 339 8.39 53.98 30.88
CA ALA A 339 8.51 54.28 29.45
C ALA A 339 8.12 53.02 28.64
N PRO A 340 7.18 53.07 27.67
CA PRO A 340 6.78 51.88 26.93
C PRO A 340 7.82 51.58 25.84
N GLY A 341 8.84 50.80 26.18
CA GLY A 341 9.73 50.17 25.21
C GLY A 341 9.02 49.00 24.55
N LEU A 342 8.89 49.04 23.23
CA LEU A 342 8.36 47.96 22.40
C LEU A 342 9.34 46.78 22.45
N GLY A 343 9.22 45.92 23.46
CA GLY A 343 9.95 44.66 23.56
C GLY A 343 9.54 43.75 22.40
N THR A 344 10.40 43.62 21.39
CA THR A 344 10.21 42.65 20.32
C THR A 344 10.46 41.25 20.87
N VAL A 345 9.40 40.59 21.33
CA VAL A 345 9.38 39.15 21.57
C VAL A 345 9.66 38.46 20.23
N LYS A 346 10.83 37.84 20.08
CA LYS A 346 11.10 36.98 18.93
C LYS A 346 10.38 35.64 19.17
N PRO A 347 9.40 35.25 18.34
CA PRO A 347 8.73 33.98 18.51
C PRO A 347 9.75 32.85 18.33
N ARG A 348 9.91 32.01 19.36
CA ARG A 348 10.74 30.82 19.29
C ARG A 348 9.98 29.77 18.48
N ARG A 349 10.22 29.73 17.17
CA ARG A 349 9.60 28.74 16.27
C ARG A 349 10.01 27.34 16.71
N ILE A 350 9.07 26.57 17.26
CA ILE A 350 9.25 25.12 17.41
C ILE A 350 9.19 24.54 16.00
N HIS A 351 10.35 24.23 15.43
CA HIS A 351 10.43 23.59 14.13
C HIS A 351 10.06 22.12 14.29
N ARG A 352 8.95 21.71 13.69
CA ARG A 352 8.62 20.30 13.50
C ARG A 352 9.69 19.67 12.62
N SER A 353 10.19 18.51 13.02
CA SER A 353 11.11 17.71 12.21
C SER A 353 10.36 16.56 11.55
N LEU A 354 10.61 16.35 10.27
CA LEU A 354 10.14 15.15 9.57
C LEU A 354 11.17 14.03 9.71
N PRO A 355 10.74 12.76 9.75
CA PRO A 355 11.67 11.65 9.65
C PRO A 355 12.39 11.68 8.29
N PRO A 356 13.67 11.29 8.23
CA PRO A 356 14.39 11.14 6.97
C PRO A 356 13.72 10.08 6.09
N ILE A 357 13.90 10.22 4.78
CA ILE A 357 13.35 9.31 3.77
C ILE A 357 14.50 8.67 2.99
N LEU A 358 14.49 7.35 2.85
CA LEU A 358 15.34 6.62 1.91
C LEU A 358 14.50 6.19 0.70
N MET A 359 14.86 6.64 -0.49
CA MET A 359 14.34 6.11 -1.75
C MET A 359 15.34 5.13 -2.35
N LEU A 360 14.92 3.86 -2.44
CA LEU A 360 15.70 2.79 -3.03
C LEU A 360 15.09 2.42 -4.39
N SER A 361 15.76 2.77 -5.49
CA SER A 361 15.29 2.45 -6.84
C SER A 361 16.01 1.25 -7.43
N ALA A 362 15.32 0.50 -8.28
CA ALA A 362 15.91 -0.56 -9.08
C ALA A 362 16.26 0.00 -10.47
N GLU A 363 17.53 -0.10 -10.90
CA GLU A 363 17.98 0.52 -12.16
C GLU A 363 17.30 -0.09 -13.40
N LYS A 364 17.04 -1.40 -13.37
CA LYS A 364 16.41 -2.16 -14.46
C LYS A 364 14.97 -2.54 -14.13
N ASP A 365 14.27 -1.68 -13.38
CA ASP A 365 12.88 -1.90 -13.02
C ASP A 365 12.00 -2.06 -14.27
N GLU A 366 11.39 -3.23 -14.39
CA GLU A 366 10.53 -3.62 -15.51
C GLU A 366 9.06 -3.17 -15.31
N VAL A 367 8.71 -2.69 -14.12
CA VAL A 367 7.35 -2.31 -13.74
C VAL A 367 7.25 -0.80 -13.58
N ILE A 368 8.20 -0.20 -12.86
CA ILE A 368 8.22 1.23 -12.54
C ILE A 368 9.09 1.96 -13.56
N PRO A 369 8.55 2.96 -14.25
CA PRO A 369 9.34 3.70 -15.21
C PRO A 369 10.40 4.56 -14.48
N PRO A 370 11.61 4.74 -15.04
CA PRO A 370 12.69 5.48 -14.38
C PRO A 370 12.31 6.90 -13.96
N HIS A 371 11.51 7.58 -14.78
CA HIS A 371 11.08 8.97 -14.52
C HIS A 371 10.20 9.13 -13.28
N ALA A 372 9.56 8.06 -12.78
CA ALA A 372 8.70 8.15 -11.60
C ALA A 372 9.52 8.49 -10.34
N VAL A 373 10.71 7.88 -10.21
CA VAL A 373 11.62 8.14 -9.09
C VAL A 373 12.24 9.53 -9.22
N ASP A 374 12.65 9.92 -10.43
CA ASP A 374 13.21 11.24 -10.70
C ASP A 374 12.21 12.37 -10.36
N GLN A 375 10.93 12.19 -10.71
CA GLN A 375 9.86 13.13 -10.36
C GLN A 375 9.67 13.22 -8.84
N LEU A 376 9.61 12.07 -8.16
CA LEU A 376 9.41 12.02 -6.71
C LEU A 376 10.58 12.67 -5.96
N GLU A 377 11.82 12.47 -6.43
CA GLU A 377 12.99 13.17 -5.89
C GLU A 377 12.94 14.68 -6.14
N ALA A 378 12.58 15.11 -7.36
CA ALA A 378 12.44 16.52 -7.69
C ALA A 378 11.35 17.20 -6.84
N ASP A 379 10.23 16.52 -6.61
CA ASP A 379 9.15 16.97 -5.73
C ASP A 379 9.62 17.10 -4.28
N ALA A 380 10.28 16.07 -3.75
CA ALA A 380 10.83 16.07 -2.39
C ALA A 380 11.84 17.20 -2.18
N ARG A 381 12.75 17.42 -3.15
CA ARG A 381 13.74 18.51 -3.13
C ARG A 381 13.06 19.87 -3.18
N ARG A 382 12.04 20.05 -4.03
CA ARG A 382 11.24 21.29 -4.11
C ARG A 382 10.55 21.61 -2.77
N MET A 383 10.14 20.58 -2.03
CA MET A 383 9.53 20.69 -0.71
C MET A 383 10.55 20.77 0.44
N GLY A 384 11.86 20.73 0.16
CA GLY A 384 12.91 20.77 1.17
C GLY A 384 12.90 19.56 2.11
N LEU A 385 12.44 18.39 1.66
CA LEU A 385 12.46 17.16 2.45
C LEU A 385 13.88 16.56 2.49
N VAL A 386 14.25 16.01 3.65
CA VAL A 386 15.51 15.28 3.81
C VAL A 386 15.34 13.89 3.20
N LEU A 387 16.00 13.68 2.07
CA LEU A 387 15.88 12.50 1.25
C LEU A 387 17.26 11.97 0.86
N GLU A 388 17.48 10.69 1.11
CA GLU A 388 18.58 9.91 0.54
C GLU A 388 18.05 9.07 -0.63
N ARG A 389 18.72 9.11 -1.78
CA ARG A 389 18.41 8.25 -2.93
C ARG A 389 19.54 7.25 -3.15
N LYS A 390 19.18 5.99 -3.35
CA LYS A 390 20.09 4.94 -3.80
C LYS A 390 19.48 4.20 -4.98
N ASP A 391 20.16 4.29 -6.12
CA ASP A 391 19.87 3.47 -7.30
C ASP A 391 20.68 2.18 -7.21
N VAL A 392 20.00 1.03 -7.28
CA VAL A 392 20.62 -0.29 -7.17
C VAL A 392 20.92 -0.83 -8.56
N ALA A 393 22.22 -0.89 -8.87
CA ALA A 393 22.69 -1.24 -10.21
C ALA A 393 22.23 -2.65 -10.62
N GLY A 394 21.67 -2.74 -11.82
CA GLY A 394 21.20 -3.99 -12.43
C GLY A 394 20.13 -4.75 -11.64
N ALA A 395 19.46 -4.13 -10.66
CA ALA A 395 18.33 -4.73 -9.96
C ALA A 395 17.06 -4.62 -10.81
N MET A 396 16.29 -5.70 -10.85
CA MET A 396 14.88 -5.72 -11.28
C MET A 396 13.96 -5.23 -10.14
N HIS A 397 12.67 -5.05 -10.41
CA HIS A 397 11.69 -4.44 -9.49
C HIS A 397 11.73 -4.97 -8.05
N THR A 398 11.89 -6.29 -7.88
CA THR A 398 11.89 -6.97 -6.57
C THR A 398 13.29 -7.35 -6.06
N GLU A 399 14.35 -6.99 -6.79
CA GLU A 399 15.72 -7.43 -6.51
C GLU A 399 16.55 -6.41 -5.75
N ALA A 400 16.04 -5.20 -5.51
CA ALA A 400 16.80 -4.11 -4.88
C ALA A 400 17.46 -4.55 -3.56
N LEU A 401 16.75 -5.31 -2.72
CA LEU A 401 17.30 -5.88 -1.49
C LEU A 401 18.04 -7.20 -1.62
N VAL A 402 17.87 -7.91 -2.73
CA VAL A 402 18.65 -9.13 -3.02
C VAL A 402 20.10 -8.72 -3.30
N LYS A 403 20.30 -7.58 -3.97
CA LYS A 403 21.64 -7.03 -4.25
C LYS A 403 22.27 -6.46 -2.97
N VAL A 404 23.58 -6.66 -2.85
CA VAL A 404 24.38 -6.22 -1.69
C VAL A 404 24.29 -4.72 -1.47
N GLU A 405 24.32 -3.91 -2.53
CA GLU A 405 24.30 -2.45 -2.41
C GLU A 405 22.97 -1.92 -1.86
N GLY A 406 21.84 -2.44 -2.33
CA GLY A 406 20.54 -2.00 -1.84
C GLY A 406 20.29 -2.43 -0.40
N LYS A 407 20.67 -3.68 -0.07
CA LYS A 407 20.66 -4.16 1.31
C LYS A 407 21.50 -3.30 2.24
N ARG A 408 22.73 -2.95 1.84
CA ARG A 408 23.63 -2.10 2.62
C ARG A 408 23.02 -0.71 2.85
N ALA A 409 22.41 -0.11 1.82
CA ALA A 409 21.76 1.20 1.96
C ALA A 409 20.63 1.17 2.97
N VAL A 410 19.74 0.17 2.92
CA VAL A 410 18.65 0.02 3.89
C VAL A 410 19.19 -0.24 5.30
N VAL A 411 20.20 -1.09 5.46
CA VAL A 411 20.82 -1.35 6.77
C VAL A 411 21.43 -0.09 7.37
N ASN A 412 22.23 0.66 6.59
CA ASN A 412 22.83 1.92 7.04
C ASN A 412 21.77 2.94 7.46
N PHE A 413 20.70 3.06 6.66
CA PHE A 413 19.58 3.93 6.98
C PHE A 413 18.88 3.52 8.28
N LEU A 414 18.61 2.22 8.47
CA LEU A 414 17.99 1.70 9.69
C LEU A 414 18.86 1.93 10.94
N LEU A 415 20.18 1.80 10.82
CA LEU A 415 21.13 2.12 11.91
C LEU A 415 21.04 3.62 12.27
N SER A 416 20.91 4.52 11.29
CA SER A 416 20.76 5.96 11.54
C SER A 416 19.42 6.36 12.19
N CYS A 417 18.42 5.48 12.17
CA CYS A 417 17.09 5.71 12.75
C CYS A 417 16.98 5.33 14.24
N THR A 418 18.10 4.97 14.89
CA THR A 418 18.17 4.37 16.24
C THR A 418 18.68 5.30 17.33
#